data_AF-A0A6B1GGH2-F1
#
_entry.id   AF-A0A6B1GGH2-F1
#
_cell.length_a   1.000
_cell.length_b   1.000
_cell.length_c   1.000
_cell.angle_alpha   90.00
_cell.angle_beta   90.00
_cell.angle_gamma   90.00
#
_symmetry.space_group_name_H-M   'P 1'
#
loop_
_entity.id
_entity.type
_entity.pdbx_description
1 polymer ?
#
loop_
_entity_poly.entity_id
_entity_poly.type
_entity_poly.pdbx_seq_one_letter_code
_entity_poly.pdbx_strand_id
1 'polypeptide(L)'
;MGEPTAPQAQPVEGRSFPTTARGARPTFFDDDGATDAVLAIVTALAAEVWALRERQSTLESVLADAGIDAAAAIESYRPNADETAARAAEAAAFAGRVYRVFEEMREEALAGDTEDRYLEVVDRAFAEL
;
A
#
# COMPACT_ATOMS: atom_id res chain seq x y z
N MET A 1 45.67 -12.95 -17.99
CA MET A 1 45.53 -11.48 -18.02
C MET A 1 44.38 -11.18 -17.07
N GLY A 2 44.66 -10.88 -15.80
CA GLY A 2 43.62 -10.63 -14.79
C GLY A 2 43.36 -9.14 -14.70
N GLU A 3 42.09 -8.73 -14.77
CA GLU A 3 41.71 -7.33 -14.55
C GLU A 3 42.09 -6.89 -13.13
N PRO A 4 42.67 -5.69 -12.95
CA PRO A 4 42.83 -5.13 -11.62
C PRO A 4 41.44 -4.74 -11.10
N THR A 5 40.92 -5.51 -10.15
CA THR A 5 39.69 -5.14 -9.43
C THR A 5 39.99 -3.87 -8.63
N ALA A 6 39.32 -2.77 -8.96
CA ALA A 6 39.46 -1.53 -8.21
C ALA A 6 39.09 -1.77 -6.73
N PRO A 7 39.81 -1.15 -5.77
CA PRO A 7 39.48 -1.31 -4.36
C PRO A 7 38.05 -0.84 -4.13
N GLN A 8 37.23 -1.70 -3.52
CA GLN A 8 35.87 -1.34 -3.13
C GLN A 8 35.92 -0.18 -2.14
N ALA A 9 35.13 0.86 -2.40
CA ALA A 9 35.06 2.03 -1.54
C ALA A 9 34.57 1.61 -0.15
N GLN A 10 35.40 1.80 0.86
CA GLN A 10 35.04 1.53 2.24
C GLN A 10 34.25 2.73 2.81
N PRO A 11 33.18 2.49 3.59
CA PRO A 11 32.45 3.56 4.25
C PRO A 11 33.40 4.37 5.13
N VAL A 12 33.35 5.69 5.00
CA VAL A 12 34.12 6.59 5.86
C VAL A 12 33.50 6.53 7.25
N GLU A 13 34.23 6.03 8.24
CA GLU A 13 33.75 5.92 9.63
C GLU A 13 33.20 7.25 10.14
N GLY A 14 31.99 7.20 10.70
CA GLY A 14 31.28 8.37 11.24
C GLY A 14 30.33 9.08 10.28
N ARG A 15 30.20 8.65 9.01
CA ARG A 15 29.16 9.17 8.09
C ARG A 15 28.04 8.16 7.85
N SER A 16 26.84 8.52 8.28
CA SER A 16 25.59 7.85 7.91
C SER A 16 25.04 8.48 6.63
N PHE A 17 24.69 7.65 5.63
CA PHE A 17 23.86 8.09 4.53
C PHE A 17 22.39 7.98 4.95
N PRO A 18 21.55 9.00 4.75
CA PRO A 18 20.13 8.91 5.08
C PRO A 18 19.48 7.81 4.22
N THR A 19 18.75 6.91 4.87
CA THR A 19 18.05 5.77 4.24
C THR A 19 16.91 6.18 3.31
N THR A 20 16.58 7.47 3.26
CA THR A 20 15.57 8.06 2.38
C THR A 20 16.10 9.34 1.76
N ALA A 21 16.09 9.43 0.42
CA ALA A 21 16.35 10.68 -0.28
C ALA A 21 15.29 11.71 0.12
N ARG A 22 15.71 12.84 0.68
CA ARG A 22 14.82 13.90 1.16
C ARG A 22 14.81 15.05 0.14
N GLY A 23 13.67 15.22 -0.52
CA GLY A 23 13.30 16.29 -1.45
C GLY A 23 11.81 16.13 -1.78
N ALA A 24 11.10 17.23 -2.07
CA ALA A 24 9.72 17.13 -2.56
C ALA A 24 9.73 16.25 -3.81
N ARG A 25 8.92 15.17 -3.82
CA ARG A 25 8.78 14.34 -5.02
C ARG A 25 8.32 15.28 -6.15
N PRO A 26 8.95 15.27 -7.34
CA PRO A 26 8.44 16.02 -8.46
C PRO A 26 6.98 15.62 -8.68
N THR A 27 6.09 16.60 -8.63
CA THR A 27 4.67 16.42 -8.92
C THR A 27 4.47 16.64 -10.42
N PHE A 28 3.63 15.82 -11.04
CA PHE A 28 3.33 15.90 -12.46
C PHE A 28 2.05 16.70 -12.73
N PHE A 29 1.22 16.90 -11.71
CA PHE A 29 -0.04 17.63 -11.79
C PHE A 29 0.01 18.92 -10.96
N ASP A 30 -0.69 19.95 -11.43
CA ASP A 30 -0.83 21.25 -10.77
C ASP A 30 -1.92 21.19 -9.68
N ASP A 31 -1.80 20.23 -8.76
CA ASP A 31 -2.73 19.97 -7.66
C ASP A 31 -2.01 19.64 -6.33
N ASP A 32 -0.84 20.25 -6.15
CA ASP A 32 0.04 20.05 -4.98
C ASP A 32 0.41 18.57 -4.72
N GLY A 33 0.34 17.72 -5.76
CA GLY A 33 0.74 16.32 -5.72
C GLY A 33 -0.34 15.35 -5.25
N ALA A 34 -1.59 15.78 -5.13
CA ALA A 34 -2.71 14.92 -4.75
C ALA A 34 -2.93 13.79 -5.78
N THR A 35 -2.98 14.12 -7.08
CA THR A 35 -3.14 13.12 -8.14
C THR A 35 -1.93 12.20 -8.23
N ASP A 36 -0.73 12.73 -8.06
CA ASP A 36 0.51 11.93 -8.03
C ASP A 36 0.52 10.91 -6.88
N ALA A 37 0.04 11.32 -5.70
CA ALA A 37 -0.09 10.44 -4.55
C ALA A 37 -1.11 9.33 -4.80
N VAL A 38 -2.28 9.65 -5.36
CA VAL A 38 -3.29 8.64 -5.74
C VAL A 38 -2.73 7.68 -6.78
N LEU A 39 -2.05 8.18 -7.82
CA LEU A 39 -1.45 7.34 -8.84
C LEU A 39 -0.38 6.41 -8.27
N ALA A 40 0.46 6.91 -7.36
CA ALA A 40 1.44 6.09 -6.65
C ALA A 40 0.79 5.00 -5.80
N ILE A 41 -0.28 5.32 -5.06
CA ILE A 41 -1.06 4.37 -4.27
C ILE A 41 -1.67 3.30 -5.18
N VAL A 42 -2.32 3.69 -6.27
CA VAL A 42 -2.92 2.75 -7.22
C VAL A 42 -1.87 1.85 -7.86
N THR A 43 -0.71 2.39 -8.24
CA THR A 43 0.38 1.63 -8.84
C THR A 43 0.94 0.60 -7.85
N ALA A 44 1.16 1.00 -6.60
CA ALA A 44 1.61 0.10 -5.54
C ALA A 44 0.56 -1.01 -5.27
N LEU A 45 -0.72 -0.64 -5.16
CA LEU A 45 -1.81 -1.61 -5.00
C LEU A 45 -1.90 -2.59 -6.19
N ALA A 46 -1.73 -2.11 -7.42
CA ALA A 46 -1.73 -2.97 -8.60
C ALA A 46 -0.60 -4.00 -8.56
N ALA A 47 0.60 -3.59 -8.13
CA ALA A 47 1.73 -4.49 -7.96
C ALA A 47 1.46 -5.56 -6.89
N GLU A 48 0.92 -5.17 -5.73
CA GLU A 48 0.56 -6.11 -4.66
C GLU A 48 -0.56 -7.07 -5.09
N VAL A 49 -1.57 -6.59 -5.83
CA VAL A 49 -2.64 -7.43 -6.40
C VAL A 49 -2.05 -8.44 -7.39
N TRP A 50 -1.09 -8.03 -8.22
CA TRP A 50 -0.41 -8.95 -9.13
C TRP A 50 0.36 -10.01 -8.37
N ALA A 51 1.15 -9.63 -7.36
CA ALA A 51 1.89 -10.57 -6.52
C ALA A 51 0.97 -11.60 -5.84
N LEU A 52 -0.21 -11.17 -5.38
CA LEU A 52 -1.21 -12.08 -4.81
C LEU A 52 -1.78 -13.05 -5.86
N ARG A 53 -2.09 -12.57 -7.07
CA ARG A 53 -2.55 -13.42 -8.18
C ARG A 53 -1.50 -14.45 -8.59
N GLU A 54 -0.23 -14.04 -8.64
CA GLU A 54 0.88 -14.93 -8.96
C GLU A 54 1.04 -16.01 -7.89
N ARG A 55 0.92 -15.64 -6.61
CA ARG A 55 0.88 -16.59 -5.49
C ARG A 55 -0.30 -17.56 -5.60
N GLN A 56 -1.49 -17.11 -5.98
CA GLN A 56 -2.67 -17.97 -6.18
C GLN A 56 -2.44 -18.97 -7.31
N SER A 57 -1.96 -18.52 -8.47
CA SER A 57 -1.62 -19.38 -9.61
C SER A 57 -0.53 -20.41 -9.25
N THR A 58 0.46 -19.99 -8.47
CA THR A 58 1.51 -20.88 -7.97
C THR A 58 0.94 -21.92 -7.01
N LEU A 59 0.01 -21.53 -6.13
CA LEU A 59 -0.67 -22.45 -5.22
C LEU A 59 -1.47 -23.51 -5.99
N GLU A 60 -2.22 -23.10 -7.02
CA GLU A 60 -2.96 -24.02 -7.89
C GLU A 60 -2.02 -25.00 -8.59
N SER A 61 -0.88 -24.52 -9.09
CA SER A 61 0.14 -25.35 -9.74
C SER A 61 0.77 -26.36 -8.77
N VAL A 62 1.14 -25.91 -7.57
CA VAL A 62 1.69 -26.77 -6.50
C VAL A 62 0.68 -27.85 -6.07
N LEU A 63 -0.61 -27.51 -6.00
CA LEU A 63 -1.67 -28.47 -5.69
C LEU A 63 -1.87 -29.47 -6.83
N ALA A 64 -1.82 -29.01 -8.07
CA ALA A 64 -1.90 -29.89 -9.25
C ALA A 64 -0.74 -30.90 -9.28
N ASP A 65 0.49 -30.48 -8.97
CA ASP A 65 1.65 -31.36 -8.83
C ASP A 65 1.46 -32.40 -7.72
N ALA A 66 0.68 -32.06 -6.68
CA ALA A 66 0.27 -32.98 -5.61
C ALA A 66 -0.95 -33.85 -5.97
N GLY A 67 -1.46 -33.77 -7.21
CA GLY A 67 -2.61 -34.53 -7.70
C GLY A 67 -3.97 -33.95 -7.31
N ILE A 68 -4.02 -32.70 -6.85
CA ILE A 68 -5.25 -31.99 -6.48
C ILE A 68 -5.57 -30.97 -7.57
N ASP A 69 -6.68 -31.19 -8.30
CA ASP A 69 -7.19 -30.23 -9.28
C ASP A 69 -7.91 -29.07 -8.57
N ALA A 70 -7.11 -28.17 -8.00
CA ALA A 70 -7.60 -27.01 -7.26
C ALA A 70 -8.38 -26.04 -8.17
N ALA A 71 -7.97 -25.90 -9.43
CA ALA A 71 -8.65 -25.04 -10.40
C ALA A 71 -10.10 -25.49 -10.61
N ALA A 72 -10.32 -26.78 -10.91
CA ALA A 72 -11.68 -27.31 -11.05
C ALA A 72 -12.47 -27.27 -9.73
N ALA A 73 -11.80 -27.52 -8.61
CA ALA A 73 -12.43 -27.43 -7.29
C ALA A 73 -12.90 -26.01 -6.96
N ILE A 74 -12.12 -24.98 -7.28
CA ILE A 74 -12.49 -23.57 -7.07
C ILE A 74 -13.73 -23.18 -7.89
N GLU A 75 -13.76 -23.52 -9.19
CA GLU A 75 -14.89 -23.17 -10.07
C GLU A 75 -16.21 -23.85 -9.65
N SER A 76 -16.11 -25.08 -9.16
CA SER A 76 -17.26 -25.85 -8.66
C SER A 76 -17.64 -25.55 -7.21
N TYR A 77 -16.76 -24.93 -6.44
CA TYR A 77 -16.98 -24.65 -5.03
C TYR A 77 -18.18 -23.74 -4.82
N ARG A 78 -19.02 -24.11 -3.85
CA ARG A 78 -20.20 -23.34 -3.44
C ARG A 78 -20.06 -23.11 -1.93
N PRO A 79 -19.76 -21.87 -1.50
CA PRO A 79 -19.71 -21.55 -0.09
C PRO A 79 -21.07 -21.83 0.53
N ASN A 80 -21.07 -22.33 1.77
CA ASN A 80 -22.30 -22.46 2.54
C ASN A 80 -22.77 -21.07 3.05
N ALA A 81 -23.92 -21.06 3.74
CA ALA A 81 -24.51 -19.81 4.24
C ALA A 81 -23.59 -19.06 5.21
N ASP A 82 -22.90 -19.79 6.10
CA ASP A 82 -22.01 -19.20 7.10
C ASP A 82 -20.75 -18.63 6.45
N GLU A 83 -20.15 -19.36 5.50
CA GLU A 83 -19.00 -18.88 4.73
C GLU A 83 -19.34 -17.65 3.89
N THR A 84 -20.53 -17.63 3.29
CA THR A 84 -21.02 -16.47 2.53
C THR A 84 -21.17 -15.25 3.44
N ALA A 85 -21.79 -15.43 4.61
CA ALA A 85 -21.95 -14.35 5.59
C ALA A 85 -20.60 -13.84 6.11
N ALA A 86 -19.66 -14.75 6.42
CA ALA A 86 -18.32 -14.39 6.85
C ALA A 86 -17.55 -13.58 5.78
N ARG A 87 -17.61 -14.02 4.52
CA ARG A 87 -16.98 -13.30 3.39
C ARG A 87 -17.60 -11.92 3.18
N ALA A 88 -18.93 -11.81 3.31
CA ALA A 88 -19.61 -10.52 3.20
C ALA A 88 -19.19 -9.55 4.33
N ALA A 89 -19.11 -10.05 5.56
CA ALA A 89 -18.64 -9.27 6.70
C ALA A 89 -17.17 -8.83 6.53
N GLU A 90 -16.31 -9.74 6.06
CA GLU A 90 -14.91 -9.43 5.78
C GLU A 90 -14.77 -8.40 4.65
N ALA A 91 -15.52 -8.54 3.56
CA ALA A 91 -15.53 -7.59 2.45
C ALA A 91 -16.00 -6.20 2.90
N ALA A 92 -17.05 -6.12 3.74
CA ALA A 92 -17.52 -4.87 4.31
C ALA A 92 -16.46 -4.22 5.22
N ALA A 93 -15.79 -5.01 6.06
CA ALA A 93 -14.72 -4.51 6.92
C ALA A 93 -13.49 -4.03 6.11
N PHE A 94 -13.15 -4.76 5.04
CA PHE A 94 -12.09 -4.36 4.12
C PHE A 94 -12.42 -3.05 3.41
N ALA A 95 -13.63 -2.95 2.84
CA ALA A 95 -14.11 -1.72 2.22
C ALA A 95 -14.09 -0.55 3.21
N GLY A 96 -14.55 -0.75 4.45
CA GLY A 96 -14.46 0.27 5.50
C GLY A 96 -13.03 0.73 5.78
N ARG A 97 -12.04 -0.19 5.84
CA ARG A 97 -10.62 0.19 6.01
C ARG A 97 -10.06 0.98 4.84
N VAL A 98 -10.44 0.61 3.61
CA VAL A 98 -9.98 1.28 2.37
C VAL A 98 -10.63 2.66 2.22
N TYR A 99 -11.93 2.77 2.47
CA TYR A 99 -12.69 4.00 2.24
C TYR A 99 -12.73 4.95 3.44
N ARG A 100 -12.18 4.57 4.60
CA ARG A 100 -12.13 5.41 5.79
C ARG A 100 -11.59 6.83 5.52
N VAL A 101 -10.58 6.95 4.65
CA VAL A 101 -10.02 8.26 4.26
C VAL A 101 -11.08 9.19 3.66
N PHE A 102 -12.04 8.65 2.91
CA PHE A 102 -13.13 9.46 2.33
C PHE A 102 -14.21 9.82 3.34
N GLU A 103 -14.44 8.98 4.35
CA GLU A 103 -15.35 9.30 5.45
C GLU A 103 -14.76 10.41 6.34
N GLU A 104 -13.46 10.35 6.64
CA GLU A 104 -12.71 11.38 7.37
C GLU A 104 -12.77 12.72 6.60
N MET A 105 -12.48 12.71 5.29
CA MET A 105 -12.61 13.90 4.43
C MET A 105 -14.04 14.45 4.37
N ARG A 106 -15.07 13.58 4.37
CA ARG A 106 -16.48 14.01 4.39
C ARG A 106 -16.83 14.69 5.71
N GLU A 107 -16.36 14.14 6.83
CA GLU A 107 -16.60 14.68 8.17
C GLU A 107 -15.92 16.05 8.34
N GLU A 108 -14.68 16.21 7.88
CA GLU A 108 -13.96 17.49 7.88
C GLU A 108 -14.67 18.55 7.02
N ALA A 109 -15.11 18.17 5.82
CA ALA A 109 -15.84 19.06 4.93
C ALA A 109 -17.23 19.46 5.50
N LEU A 110 -17.91 18.55 6.19
CA LEU A 110 -19.18 18.84 6.87
C LEU A 110 -18.99 19.64 8.16
N ALA A 111 -17.87 19.46 8.87
CA ALA A 111 -17.50 20.22 10.06
C ALA A 111 -17.02 21.64 9.73
N GLY A 112 -16.74 21.93 8.45
CA GLY A 112 -16.17 23.19 8.01
C GLY A 112 -14.73 23.37 8.48
N ASP A 113 -13.99 22.27 8.66
CA ASP A 113 -12.59 22.30 9.09
C ASP A 113 -11.73 22.89 7.96
N THR A 114 -10.99 23.94 8.28
CA THR A 114 -10.15 24.69 7.33
C THR A 114 -8.68 24.37 7.55
N GLU A 115 -7.87 24.57 6.51
CA GLU A 115 -6.41 24.44 6.57
C GLU A 115 -5.80 25.21 7.76
N ASP A 116 -6.34 26.39 8.08
CA ASP A 116 -5.94 27.22 9.22
C ASP A 116 -6.07 26.50 10.57
N ARG A 117 -7.10 25.68 10.74
CA ARG A 117 -7.38 24.98 12.00
C ARG A 117 -6.48 23.76 12.20
N TYR A 118 -6.05 23.12 11.12
CA TYR A 118 -5.02 22.08 11.17
C TYR A 118 -3.66 22.65 11.58
N LEU A 119 -3.28 23.81 11.04
CA LEU A 119 -2.02 24.49 11.39
C LEU A 119 -1.99 24.93 12.86
N GLU A 120 -3.11 25.41 13.42
CA GLU A 120 -3.21 25.73 14.86
C GLU A 120 -2.98 24.51 15.78
N VAL A 121 -3.44 23.32 15.36
CA VAL A 121 -3.24 22.08 16.12
C VAL A 121 -1.77 21.63 16.07
N VAL A 122 -1.13 21.76 14.89
CA VAL A 122 0.28 21.42 14.69
C VAL A 122 1.19 22.35 15.50
N ASP A 123 0.97 23.66 15.45
CA ASP A 123 1.76 24.64 16.19
C ASP A 123 1.68 24.41 17.71
N ARG A 124 0.50 24.06 18.21
CA ARG A 124 0.33 23.70 19.63
C ARG A 124 1.12 22.45 20.03
N ALA A 125 1.17 21.44 19.17
CA ALA A 125 1.90 20.20 19.43
C ALA A 125 3.42 20.40 19.45
N PHE A 126 3.95 21.32 18.62
CA PHE A 126 5.37 21.67 18.63
C PHE A 126 5.78 22.62 19.76
N ALA A 127 4.84 23.41 20.31
CA ALA A 127 5.10 24.28 21.45
C ALA A 127 5.23 23.54 22.80
N GLU A 128 4.83 22.26 22.86
CA GLU A 128 4.89 21.42 24.06
C GLU A 128 6.15 20.51 24.12
N LEU A 129 7.10 20.68 23.19
CA LEU A 129 8.41 20.00 23.13
C LEU A 129 9.57 20.92 23.57
#